data_AF-A0A6S7H425-F1
#
_entry.id   AF-A0A6S7H425-F1
#
_cell.length_a   1.000
_cell.length_b   1.000
_cell.length_c   1.000
_cell.angle_alpha   90.00
_cell.angle_beta   90.00
_cell.angle_gamma   90.00
#
_symmetry.space_group_name_H-M   'P 1'
#
loop_
_entity.id
_entity.type
_entity.pdbx_description
1 polymer ?
#
loop_
_entity_poly.entity_id
_entity_poly.type
_entity_poly.pdbx_seq_one_letter_code
_entity_poly.pdbx_strand_id
1 'polypeptide(L)'
;SKLPKNIFNFTIRYINNTLPTRKNLSKWGLSSTSDCSFCSSPETLLHVIAGCKTYLDEGRFTWRHDSVLNFLASTLTAVKNSTLYADIPGFMNPSVITGDRLRPA
;
A
#
# COMPACT_ATOMS: atom_id res chain seq x y z
N SER A 1 -23.15 -3.74 4.41
CA SER A 1 -22.39 -2.83 5.29
C SER A 1 -22.16 -1.51 4.54
N LYS A 2 -22.35 -0.35 5.18
CA LYS A 2 -22.02 0.94 4.58
C LYS A 2 -20.59 1.30 4.97
N LEU A 3 -19.70 1.50 4.00
CA LEU A 3 -18.36 2.02 4.27
C LEU A 3 -18.47 3.40 4.93
N PRO A 4 -17.58 3.75 5.89
CA PRO A 4 -17.49 5.11 6.39
C PRO A 4 -17.32 6.11 5.24
N LYS A 5 -17.98 7.27 5.33
CA LYS A 5 -18.06 8.27 4.24
C LYS A 5 -16.68 8.65 3.67
N ASN A 6 -15.69 8.82 4.53
CA ASN A 6 -14.31 9.13 4.14
C ASN A 6 -13.67 7.99 3.34
N ILE A 7 -13.86 6.74 3.77
CA ILE A 7 -13.34 5.57 3.07
C ILE A 7 -14.03 5.42 1.72
N PHE A 8 -15.35 5.53 1.66
CA PHE A 8 -16.10 5.49 0.41
C PHE A 8 -15.62 6.55 -0.59
N ASN A 9 -15.53 7.82 -0.16
CA ASN A 9 -15.06 8.91 -1.01
C ASN A 9 -13.62 8.69 -1.50
N PHE A 10 -12.74 8.24 -0.61
CA PHE A 10 -11.37 7.89 -0.98
C PHE A 10 -11.35 6.78 -2.02
N THR A 11 -12.08 5.68 -1.81
CA THR A 11 -12.13 4.52 -2.70
C THR A 11 -12.64 4.90 -4.09
N ILE A 12 -13.74 5.66 -4.18
CA ILE A 12 -14.28 6.10 -5.48
C ILE A 12 -13.27 6.97 -6.22
N ARG A 13 -12.61 7.91 -5.53
CA ARG A 13 -11.58 8.76 -6.15
C ARG A 13 -10.34 7.99 -6.55
N TYR A 14 -9.96 6.99 -5.75
CA TYR A 14 -8.83 6.10 -6.04
C TYR A 14 -9.09 5.30 -7.33
N ILE A 15 -10.24 4.63 -7.42
CA ILE A 15 -10.63 3.80 -8.57
C ILE A 15 -10.70 4.64 -9.85
N ASN A 16 -11.22 5.87 -9.76
CA ASN A 16 -11.34 6.76 -10.91
C ASN A 16 -10.06 7.57 -11.20
N ASN A 17 -8.97 7.34 -10.48
CA ASN A 17 -7.73 8.12 -10.60
C ASN A 17 -7.96 9.64 -10.49
N THR A 18 -8.82 10.06 -9.56
CA THR A 18 -9.14 11.46 -9.28
C THR A 18 -8.72 11.87 -7.86
N LEU A 19 -7.77 11.13 -7.27
CA LEU A 19 -7.12 11.56 -6.03
C LEU A 19 -6.21 12.77 -6.31
N PRO A 20 -5.97 13.63 -5.31
CA PRO A 20 -5.17 14.84 -5.45
C PRO A 20 -3.65 14.54 -5.51
N THR A 21 -3.20 13.70 -6.45
CA THR A 21 -1.76 13.55 -6.75
C THR A 21 -1.24 14.80 -7.45
N ARG A 22 0.07 15.08 -7.41
CA ARG A 22 0.62 16.29 -8.08
C ARG A 22 0.26 16.35 -9.56
N LYS A 23 0.25 15.21 -10.26
CA LYS A 23 -0.22 15.15 -11.65
C LYS A 23 -1.67 15.60 -11.83
N ASN A 24 -2.57 15.20 -10.94
CA ASN A 24 -3.98 15.64 -11.00
C ASN A 24 -4.15 17.09 -10.56
N LEU A 25 -3.44 17.51 -9.51
CA LEU A 25 -3.45 18.90 -9.06
C LEU A 25 -2.95 19.85 -10.15
N SER A 26 -1.90 19.49 -10.88
CA SER A 26 -1.40 20.25 -12.02
C SER A 26 -2.43 20.33 -13.14
N LYS A 27 -3.09 19.21 -13.48
CA LYS A 27 -4.20 19.20 -14.45
C LYS A 27 -5.38 20.09 -14.05
N TRP A 28 -5.66 20.21 -12.75
CA TRP A 28 -6.72 21.08 -12.23
C TRP A 28 -6.30 22.54 -12.10
N GLY A 29 -5.07 22.91 -12.49
CA GLY A 29 -4.54 24.25 -12.32
C GLY A 29 -4.26 24.63 -10.86
N LEU A 30 -4.21 23.66 -9.96
CA LEU A 30 -3.96 23.86 -8.53
C LEU A 30 -2.49 23.65 -8.13
N SER A 31 -1.65 23.17 -9.05
CA SER A 31 -0.21 23.03 -8.84
C SER A 31 0.57 23.45 -10.07
N SER A 32 1.70 24.13 -9.85
CA SER A 32 2.63 24.55 -10.91
C SER A 32 3.47 23.41 -11.49
N THR A 33 3.52 22.25 -10.82
CA THR A 33 4.29 21.09 -11.28
C THR A 33 3.53 19.79 -11.03
N SER A 34 3.70 18.82 -11.94
CA SER A 34 3.18 17.47 -11.80
C SER A 34 4.10 16.53 -11.02
N ASP A 35 5.27 17.01 -10.61
CA ASP A 35 6.36 16.15 -10.16
C ASP A 35 6.32 15.91 -8.65
N CYS A 36 6.77 14.72 -8.29
CA CYS A 36 6.91 14.26 -6.91
C CYS A 36 7.98 15.10 -6.22
N SER A 37 7.67 15.60 -5.01
CA SER A 37 8.60 16.42 -4.24
C SER A 37 9.81 15.65 -3.69
N PHE A 38 9.81 14.32 -3.80
CA PHE A 38 10.85 13.45 -3.22
C PHE A 38 11.82 12.85 -4.24
N CYS A 39 11.35 12.61 -5.47
CA CYS A 39 12.17 11.97 -6.51
C CYS A 39 12.12 12.69 -7.86
N SER A 40 11.40 13.81 -7.95
CA SER A 40 11.26 14.65 -9.14
C SER A 40 10.70 13.96 -10.39
N SER A 41 10.13 12.76 -10.25
CA SER A 41 9.41 12.07 -11.34
C SER A 41 7.93 12.46 -11.31
N PRO A 42 7.18 12.35 -12.44
CA PRO A 42 5.76 12.67 -12.46
C PRO A 42 4.95 11.87 -11.42
N GLU A 43 4.25 12.57 -10.52
CA GLU A 43 3.52 11.97 -9.41
C GLU A 43 2.12 11.51 -9.85
N THR A 44 2.09 10.37 -10.53
CA THR A 44 0.85 9.66 -10.86
C THR A 44 0.28 8.94 -9.63
N LEU A 45 -0.97 8.44 -9.70
CA LEU A 45 -1.49 7.57 -8.65
C LEU A 45 -0.63 6.32 -8.45
N LEU A 46 -0.21 5.66 -9.54
CA LEU A 46 0.68 4.50 -9.50
C LEU A 46 2.02 4.84 -8.83
N HIS A 47 2.54 6.04 -9.09
CA HIS A 47 3.76 6.54 -8.47
C HIS A 47 3.66 6.58 -6.94
N VAL A 48 2.60 7.20 -6.42
CA VAL A 48 2.37 7.31 -4.97
C VAL A 48 2.22 5.93 -4.31
N ILE A 49 1.52 5.00 -4.95
CA ILE A 49 1.22 3.70 -4.34
C ILE A 49 2.31 2.64 -4.47
N ALA A 50 3.14 2.69 -5.52
CA ALA A 50 4.09 1.61 -5.80
C ALA A 50 5.31 2.03 -6.65
N GLY A 51 5.34 3.25 -7.19
CA GLY A 51 6.34 3.64 -8.20
C GLY A 51 7.41 4.64 -7.76
N CYS A 52 7.29 5.23 -6.56
CA CYS A 52 8.27 6.19 -6.08
C CYS A 52 9.52 5.50 -5.53
N LYS A 53 10.68 5.72 -6.18
CA LYS A 53 11.98 5.19 -5.73
C LYS A 53 12.35 5.66 -4.32
N THR A 54 12.15 6.95 -4.02
CA THR A 54 12.43 7.48 -2.67
C THR A 54 11.53 6.82 -1.62
N TYR A 55 10.24 6.58 -1.91
CA TYR A 55 9.35 5.90 -0.96
C TYR A 55 9.71 4.42 -0.76
N LEU A 56 10.22 3.77 -1.80
CA LEU A 56 10.77 2.43 -1.70
C LEU A 56 12.00 2.41 -0.79
N ASP A 57 12.96 3.30 -1.04
CA ASP A 57 14.22 3.36 -0.29
C ASP A 57 14.02 3.74 1.18
N GLU A 58 13.06 4.63 1.47
CA GLU A 58 12.64 4.99 2.82
C GLU A 58 11.75 3.93 3.49
N GLY A 59 11.46 2.82 2.83
CA GLY A 59 10.66 1.72 3.39
C GLY A 59 9.18 2.03 3.58
N ARG A 60 8.64 3.11 2.98
CA ARG A 60 7.22 3.48 3.12
C ARG A 60 6.28 2.41 2.54
N PHE A 61 6.74 1.71 1.51
CA PHE A 61 5.97 0.64 0.87
C PHE A 61 5.88 -0.58 1.80
N THR A 62 7.02 -0.98 2.37
CA THR A 62 7.11 -2.02 3.40
C THR A 62 6.22 -1.68 4.60
N TRP A 63 6.31 -0.45 5.12
CA TRP A 63 5.49 -0.04 6.25
C TRP A 63 3.98 -0.15 5.98
N ARG A 64 3.52 0.30 4.80
CA ARG A 64 2.10 0.18 4.42
C ARG A 64 1.67 -1.28 4.27
N HIS A 65 2.50 -2.08 3.62
CA HIS A 65 2.24 -3.50 3.43
C HIS A 65 2.14 -4.23 4.78
N ASP A 66 3.13 -4.04 5.64
CA ASP A 66 3.21 -4.71 6.94
C ASP A 66 2.12 -4.22 7.88
N SER A 67 1.68 -2.96 7.79
CA SER A 67 0.54 -2.45 8.57
C SER A 67 -0.74 -3.22 8.28
N VAL A 68 -1.01 -3.53 6.99
CA VAL A 68 -2.18 -4.32 6.60
C VAL A 68 -2.02 -5.77 7.05
N LEU A 69 -0.84 -6.37 6.84
CA LEU A 69 -0.58 -7.75 7.28
C LEU A 69 -0.68 -7.91 8.79
N ASN A 70 -0.17 -6.97 9.59
CA ASN A 70 -0.30 -6.98 11.04
C ASN A 70 -1.77 -6.89 11.49
N PHE A 71 -2.58 -6.06 10.83
CA PHE A 71 -4.02 -5.98 11.11
C PHE A 71 -4.74 -7.30 10.80
N LEU A 72 -4.44 -7.91 9.66
CA LEU A 72 -5.00 -9.21 9.30
C LEU A 72 -4.55 -10.31 10.25
N ALA A 73 -3.26 -10.35 10.57
CA ALA A 73 -2.68 -11.37 11.43
C ALA A 73 -3.24 -11.31 12.86
N SER A 74 -3.35 -10.10 13.43
CA SER A 74 -3.99 -9.90 14.74
C SER A 74 -5.46 -10.33 14.75
N THR A 75 -6.20 -10.04 13.67
CA THR A 75 -7.61 -10.45 13.53
C THR A 75 -7.73 -11.98 13.41
N LEU A 76 -6.86 -12.62 12.63
CA LEU A 76 -6.91 -14.05 12.34
C LEU A 76 -6.34 -14.92 13.47
N THR A 77 -5.55 -14.35 14.38
CA THR A 77 -5.01 -15.07 15.54
C THR A 77 -6.12 -15.63 16.45
N ALA A 78 -7.33 -15.07 16.39
CA ALA A 78 -8.48 -15.56 17.14
C ALA A 78 -9.08 -16.89 16.60
N VAL A 79 -8.66 -17.36 15.42
CA VAL A 79 -9.19 -18.57 14.78
C VAL A 79 -8.64 -19.82 15.46
N LYS A 80 -9.53 -20.60 16.10
CA LYS A 80 -9.17 -21.85 16.79
C LYS A 80 -8.78 -22.95 15.78
N ASN A 81 -7.93 -23.87 16.21
CA ASN A 81 -7.44 -25.02 15.43
C ASN A 81 -6.76 -24.63 14.11
N SER A 82 -6.07 -23.49 14.09
CA SER A 82 -5.30 -23.04 12.95
C SER A 82 -3.91 -22.58 13.37
N THR A 83 -2.95 -22.65 12.46
CA THR A 83 -1.62 -22.05 12.61
C THR A 83 -1.47 -20.94 11.57
N LEU A 84 -1.18 -19.74 12.04
CA LEU A 84 -1.01 -18.57 11.19
C LEU A 84 0.46 -18.38 10.82
N TYR A 85 0.71 -18.20 9.52
CA TYR A 85 2.01 -17.85 8.96
C TYR A 85 1.87 -16.52 8.22
N ALA A 86 2.85 -15.63 8.39
CA ALA A 86 2.84 -14.33 7.75
C ALA A 86 4.28 -13.85 7.51
N ASP A 87 4.52 -13.21 6.37
CA ASP A 87 5.83 -12.66 5.99
C ASP A 87 6.05 -11.28 6.66
N ILE A 88 5.95 -11.24 7.99
CA ILE A 88 6.14 -10.05 8.83
C ILE A 88 6.81 -10.43 10.17
N PRO A 89 7.52 -9.49 10.83
CA PRO A 89 8.14 -9.74 12.13
C PRO A 89 7.15 -10.27 13.17
N GLY A 90 7.56 -11.28 13.94
CA GLY A 90 6.76 -11.89 15.01
C GLY A 90 5.90 -13.09 14.58
N PHE A 91 5.84 -13.42 13.29
CA PHE A 91 5.13 -14.59 12.77
C PHE A 91 6.09 -15.58 12.11
N MET A 92 5.68 -16.86 12.05
CA MET A 92 6.43 -17.85 11.28
C MET A 92 6.32 -17.55 9.78
N ASN A 93 7.47 -17.60 9.09
CA ASN A 93 7.51 -17.32 7.66
C ASN A 93 6.75 -18.39 6.86
N PRO A 94 5.93 -18.02 5.85
CA PRO A 94 5.27 -18.98 4.97
C PRO A 94 6.23 -19.94 4.24
N SER A 95 7.50 -19.55 4.06
CA SER A 95 8.53 -20.40 3.45
C SER A 95 8.76 -21.71 4.20
N VAL A 96 8.39 -21.80 5.48
CA VAL A 96 8.42 -23.06 6.24
C VAL A 96 7.50 -24.12 5.63
N ILE A 97 6.40 -23.71 5.00
CA ILE A 97 5.43 -24.63 4.37
C ILE A 97 5.72 -24.78 2.88
N THR A 98 6.00 -23.67 2.19
CA THR A 98 6.08 -23.65 0.73
C THR A 98 7.49 -23.74 0.18
N GLY A 99 8.51 -23.63 1.04
CA GLY A 99 9.87 -23.25 0.63
C GLY A 99 9.90 -21.85 -0.01
N ASP A 100 11.07 -21.48 -0.53
CA ASP A 100 11.25 -20.21 -1.27
C ASP A 100 10.73 -20.27 -2.72
N ARG A 101 10.23 -21.43 -3.15
CA ARG A 101 9.81 -21.68 -4.54
C ARG A 101 8.64 -20.81 -5.01
N LEU A 102 7.83 -20.33 -4.06
CA LEU A 102 6.65 -19.50 -4.35
C LEU A 102 6.82 -18.03 -3.96
N ARG A 103 8.01 -17.62 -3.48
CA ARG A 103 8.29 -16.21 -3.18
C ARG A 103 8.50 -15.47 -4.51
N PRO A 104 7.68 -14.46 -4.86
CA PRO A 104 7.95 -13.64 -6.04
C PRO A 104 9.35 -13.02 -5.90
N ALA A 105 10.14 -13.13 -6.97
CA ALA A 105 11.49 -12.55 -7.06
C ALA A 105 11.46 -11.02 -6.94
#